data_AF-A0A1Z1WPX5-F1
#
_entry.id   AF-A0A1Z1WPX5-F1
#
_cell.length_a   1.000
_cell.length_b   1.000
_cell.length_c   1.000
_cell.angle_alpha   90.00
_cell.angle_beta   90.00
_cell.angle_gamma   90.00
#
_symmetry.space_group_name_H-M   'P 1'
#
loop_
_entity.id
_entity.type
_entity.pdbx_description
1 polymer ?
#
loop_
_entity_poly.entity_id
_entity_poly.type
_entity_poly.pdbx_seq_one_letter_code
_entity_poly.pdbx_strand_id
1 'polypeptide(L)'
;MRWIRDGSVRDGQQTRDGIRAWESEWESRGFGLFAVEIRSTGELAGFTGLSVPHFLPEVLPAVEVGWRLWPSALGAGPGHRGRRGRRTVRIRRARS
;
A
#
# COMPACT_ATOMS: atom_id res chain seq x y z
N MET A 1 0.95 4.34 12.34
CA MET A 1 1.50 4.66 11.00
C MET A 1 1.15 6.10 10.68
N ARG A 2 2.12 6.95 10.29
CA ARG A 2 1.85 8.35 9.90
C ARG A 2 1.46 8.45 8.43
N TRP A 3 0.39 9.16 8.11
CA TRP A 3 -0.11 9.38 6.76
C TRP A 3 0.79 10.37 6.01
N ILE A 4 1.02 10.16 4.69
CA ILE A 4 1.96 11.00 3.91
C ILE A 4 1.50 12.46 3.83
N ARG A 5 0.18 12.70 3.88
CA ARG A 5 -0.39 14.03 3.65
C ARG A 5 -0.08 15.02 4.78
N ASP A 6 -0.36 14.63 6.02
CA ASP A 6 -0.40 15.50 7.20
C ASP A 6 0.41 14.93 8.38
N GLY A 7 1.05 13.76 8.19
CA GLY A 7 1.76 13.07 9.24
C GLY A 7 0.85 12.49 10.34
N SER A 8 -0.49 12.54 10.18
CA SER A 8 -1.42 12.06 11.19
C SER A 8 -1.39 10.54 11.28
N VAL A 9 -1.63 10.01 12.47
CA VAL A 9 -1.79 8.56 12.64
C VAL A 9 -3.23 8.21 12.34
N ARG A 10 -3.46 7.35 11.35
CA ARG A 10 -4.80 6.84 11.08
C ARG A 10 -5.23 5.86 12.16
N ASP A 11 -6.42 6.05 12.70
CA ASP A 11 -7.06 5.09 13.58
C ASP A 11 -7.61 3.89 12.79
N GLY A 12 -8.19 2.93 13.50
CA GLY A 12 -8.77 1.73 12.89
C GLY A 12 -9.96 2.03 11.97
N GLN A 13 -10.76 3.04 12.27
CA GLN A 13 -11.92 3.41 11.46
C GLN A 13 -11.49 4.09 10.15
N GLN A 14 -10.58 5.06 10.23
CA GLN A 14 -9.99 5.73 9.07
C GLN A 14 -9.24 4.76 8.16
N THR A 15 -8.64 3.71 8.74
CA THR A 15 -8.01 2.63 7.97
C THR A 15 -9.07 1.80 7.23
N ARG A 16 -10.15 1.40 7.90
CA ARG A 16 -11.26 0.66 7.28
C ARG A 16 -11.94 1.47 6.17
N ASP A 17 -12.19 2.75 6.39
CA ASP A 17 -12.80 3.64 5.41
C ASP A 17 -11.89 3.81 4.19
N GLY A 18 -10.57 3.91 4.42
CA GLY A 18 -9.58 3.92 3.34
C GLY A 18 -9.59 2.63 2.51
N ILE A 19 -9.71 1.47 3.15
CA ILE A 19 -9.81 0.18 2.46
C ILE A 19 -11.10 0.12 1.60
N ARG A 20 -12.24 0.53 2.15
CA ARG A 20 -13.51 0.60 1.41
C ARG A 20 -13.44 1.53 0.20
N ALA A 21 -12.76 2.66 0.34
CA ALA A 21 -12.53 3.58 -0.77
C ALA A 21 -11.71 2.91 -1.89
N TRP A 22 -10.66 2.15 -1.54
CA TRP A 22 -9.87 1.40 -2.52
C TRP A 22 -10.67 0.29 -3.20
N GLU A 23 -11.55 -0.41 -2.48
CA GLU A 23 -12.46 -1.40 -3.05
C GLU A 23 -13.44 -0.76 -4.05
N SER A 24 -13.99 0.41 -3.72
CA SER A 24 -14.89 1.17 -4.61
C SER A 24 -14.20 1.68 -5.88
N GLU A 25 -12.93 2.11 -5.77
CA GLU A 25 -12.12 2.49 -6.93
C GLU A 25 -11.93 1.32 -7.91
N TRP A 26 -11.70 0.11 -7.38
CA TRP A 26 -11.63 -1.09 -8.19
C TRP A 26 -12.93 -1.37 -8.96
N GLU A 27 -14.08 -1.23 -8.31
CA GLU A 27 -15.39 -1.47 -8.95
C GLU A 27 -15.73 -0.40 -9.99
N SER A 28 -15.37 0.86 -9.73
CA SER A 28 -15.71 1.98 -10.62
C SER A 28 -14.76 2.15 -11.80
N ARG A 29 -13.47 1.81 -11.65
CA ARG A 29 -12.43 2.09 -12.66
C ARG A 29 -11.75 0.85 -13.24
N GLY A 30 -11.92 -0.31 -12.61
CA GLY A 30 -11.22 -1.55 -13.00
C GLY A 30 -9.75 -1.61 -12.59
N PHE A 31 -9.25 -0.62 -11.84
CA PHE A 31 -7.91 -0.63 -11.24
C PHE A 31 -7.95 0.00 -9.84
N GLY A 32 -6.94 -0.31 -9.03
CA GLY A 32 -6.82 0.22 -7.68
C GLY A 32 -5.54 -0.26 -7.00
N LEU A 33 -5.47 -0.07 -5.69
CA LEU A 33 -4.37 -0.58 -4.88
C LEU A 33 -4.55 -2.07 -4.58
N PHE A 34 -3.43 -2.79 -4.63
CA PHE A 34 -3.31 -4.19 -4.25
C PHE A 34 -2.61 -4.32 -2.89
N ALA A 35 -2.99 -5.34 -2.14
CA ALA A 35 -2.24 -5.80 -0.98
C ALA A 35 -0.97 -6.54 -1.43
N VAL A 36 0.14 -6.30 -0.75
CA VAL A 36 1.41 -7.02 -0.94
C VAL A 36 1.60 -7.93 0.26
N GLU A 37 1.79 -9.23 0.06
CA GLU A 37 2.01 -10.22 1.11
C GLU A 37 3.40 -10.86 0.96
N ILE A 38 4.06 -11.19 2.07
CA ILE A 38 5.27 -12.01 2.06
C ILE A 38 4.88 -13.43 1.67
N ARG A 39 5.44 -13.95 0.57
CA ARG A 39 5.02 -15.24 0.01
C ARG A 39 5.19 -16.43 0.97
N SER A 40 6.22 -16.40 1.82
CA SER A 40 6.53 -17.50 2.73
C SER A 40 5.67 -17.52 4.00
N THR A 41 5.17 -16.37 4.45
CA THR A 41 4.42 -16.25 5.72
C THR A 41 2.96 -15.86 5.53
N GLY A 42 2.59 -15.30 4.37
CA GLY A 42 1.28 -14.68 4.15
C GLY A 42 1.11 -13.34 4.88
N GLU A 43 2.15 -12.86 5.57
CA GLU A 43 2.08 -11.59 6.32
C GLU A 43 1.91 -10.42 5.34
N LEU A 44 1.03 -9.47 5.67
CA LEU A 44 0.90 -8.24 4.91
C LEU A 44 2.24 -7.49 4.97
N ALA A 45 2.74 -7.10 3.80
CA ALA A 45 4.00 -6.39 3.61
C ALA A 45 3.78 -4.94 3.18
N GLY A 46 2.54 -4.54 2.87
CA GLY A 46 2.15 -3.21 2.45
C GLY A 46 1.16 -3.24 1.29
N PHE A 47 1.24 -2.23 0.42
CA PHE A 47 0.37 -2.11 -0.74
C PHE A 47 1.09 -1.52 -1.95
N THR A 48 0.57 -1.78 -3.15
CA THR A 48 1.03 -1.17 -4.40
C THR A 48 -0.08 -1.18 -5.45
N GLY A 49 -0.10 -0.23 -6.37
CA GLY A 49 -1.05 -0.25 -7.48
C GLY A 49 -1.22 1.11 -8.12
N LEU A 50 -2.38 1.28 -8.76
CA LEU A 50 -2.76 2.50 -9.46
C LEU A 50 -3.89 3.21 -8.70
N SER A 51 -3.85 4.54 -8.66
CA SER A 51 -4.94 5.37 -8.14
C SER A 51 -5.07 6.65 -8.94
N VAL A 52 -6.19 7.36 -8.77
CA VAL A 52 -6.33 8.72 -9.29
C VAL A 52 -5.96 9.69 -8.16
N PRO A 53 -5.01 10.62 -8.37
CA PRO A 53 -4.57 11.55 -7.34
C PRO A 53 -5.59 12.70 -7.16
N HIS A 54 -6.81 12.39 -6.70
CA HIS A 54 -7.87 13.38 -6.46
C HIS A 54 -7.48 14.50 -5.47
N PHE A 55 -6.38 14.32 -4.75
CA PHE A 55 -5.80 15.32 -3.86
C PHE A 55 -4.95 16.37 -4.59
N LEU A 56 -4.57 16.14 -5.84
CA LEU A 56 -3.86 17.08 -6.72
C LEU A 56 -4.68 17.30 -8.01
N PRO A 57 -5.71 18.16 -7.98
CA PRO A 57 -6.56 18.40 -9.14
C PRO A 57 -5.81 19.02 -10.33
N GLU A 58 -4.71 19.72 -10.07
CA GLU A 58 -3.85 20.36 -11.08
C GLU A 58 -3.20 19.39 -12.07
N VAL A 59 -3.05 18.12 -11.71
CA VAL A 59 -2.48 17.09 -12.60
C VAL A 59 -3.55 16.25 -13.30
N LEU A 60 -4.83 16.51 -13.08
CA LEU A 60 -5.90 15.74 -13.72
C LEU A 60 -6.06 16.15 -15.19
N PRO A 61 -6.30 15.19 -16.12
CA PRO A 61 -6.45 13.76 -15.88
C PRO A 61 -5.09 13.03 -15.73
N ALA A 62 -4.88 12.33 -14.61
CA ALA A 62 -3.70 11.51 -14.37
C ALA A 62 -4.04 10.26 -13.55
N VAL A 63 -3.19 9.24 -13.71
CA VAL A 63 -3.16 8.04 -12.87
C VAL A 63 -1.79 7.99 -12.20
N GLU A 64 -1.78 7.85 -10.88
CA GLU A 64 -0.54 7.67 -10.11
C GLU A 64 -0.22 6.19 -9.94
N VAL A 65 1.07 5.86 -9.99
CA VAL A 65 1.59 4.57 -9.54
C VAL A 65 2.19 4.75 -8.16
N GLY A 66 1.70 3.96 -7.20
CA GLY A 66 2.11 4.06 -5.80
C GLY A 66 2.54 2.71 -5.25
N TRP A 67 3.50 2.74 -4.33
CA TRP A 67 3.84 1.61 -3.48
C TRP A 67 4.26 2.09 -2.10
N ARG A 68 3.90 1.29 -1.10
CA ARG A 68 4.40 1.45 0.26
C ARG A 68 4.60 0.07 0.86
N LEU A 69 5.83 -0.23 1.24
CA LEU A 69 6.19 -1.46 1.94
C LEU A 69 6.56 -1.13 3.38
N TRP A 70 6.21 -2.02 4.30
CA TRP A 70 6.58 -1.88 5.70
C TRP A 70 8.09 -2.13 5.89
N PRO A 71 8.75 -1.42 6.82
CA PRO A 71 10.17 -1.65 7.10
C PRO A 71 10.47 -3.11 7.49
N SER A 72 9.54 -3.76 8.20
CA SER A 72 9.61 -5.18 8.55
C SER A 72 9.71 -6.07 7.31
N ALA A 73 9.06 -5.70 6.20
CA ALA A 73 9.06 -6.42 4.93
C ALA A 73 10.32 -6.14 4.07
N LEU A 74 10.90 -4.94 4.16
CA LEU A 74 12.02 -4.48 3.34
C LEU A 74 13.41 -5.07 3.70
N GLY A 75 13.50 -5.87 4.76
CA GLY A 75 14.76 -6.49 5.15
C GLY A 75 15.63 -5.57 6.00
N ALA A 76 15.07 -5.17 7.14
CA ALA A 76 15.73 -4.91 8.42
C ALA A 76 16.70 -3.68 8.52
N GLY A 77 16.60 -3.01 9.67
CA GLY A 77 17.14 -1.67 9.94
C GLY A 77 18.66 -1.58 10.10
N PRO A 78 19.21 -0.37 10.31
CA PRO A 78 20.65 -0.16 10.44
C PRO A 78 21.16 -0.80 11.73
N GLY A 79 21.74 -2.01 11.65
CA GLY A 79 22.35 -2.67 12.82
C GLY A 79 22.86 -4.09 12.62
N HIS A 80 22.56 -4.74 11.50
CA HIS A 80 22.99 -6.13 11.27
C HIS A 80 23.62 -6.24 9.88
N ARG A 81 24.96 -6.39 9.87
CA ARG A 81 25.67 -7.02 8.75
C ARG A 81 25.16 -8.46 8.67
N GLY A 82 24.17 -8.73 7.83
CA GLY A 82 23.68 -10.09 7.63
C GLY A 82 22.48 -10.16 6.68
N ARG A 83 22.75 -10.49 5.42
CA ARG A 83 21.80 -10.85 4.35
C ARG A 83 20.72 -9.80 4.03
N ARG A 84 20.93 -9.07 2.92
CA ARG A 84 19.85 -8.57 2.06
C ARG A 84 19.11 -9.78 1.47
N GLY A 85 18.25 -10.41 2.26
CA GLY A 85 17.42 -11.52 1.79
C GLY A 85 16.37 -10.97 0.83
N ARG A 86 16.47 -11.30 -0.45
CA ARG A 86 15.41 -11.02 -1.43
C ARG A 86 14.15 -11.76 -0.96
N ARG A 87 13.19 -11.04 -0.36
CA ARG A 87 11.90 -11.62 0.00
C ARG A 87 11.02 -11.64 -1.23
N THR A 88 10.47 -12.82 -1.52
CA THR A 88 9.46 -12.92 -2.58
C THR A 88 8.14 -12.44 -2.01
N VAL A 89 7.48 -11.52 -2.73
CA VAL A 89 6.16 -11.02 -2.38
C VAL A 89 5.12 -11.53 -3.38
N ARG A 90 3.88 -11.62 -2.92
CA ARG A 90 2.69 -11.85 -3.74
C ARG A 90 1.84 -10.59 -3.71
N ILE A 91 1.30 -10.18 -4.86
CA ILE A 91 0.37 -9.07 -4.98
C ILE A 91 -1.04 -9.66 -5.13
N ARG A 92 -2.00 -9.20 -4.31
CA ARG A 92 -3.40 -9.65 -4.35
C ARG A 92 -4.35 -8.48 -4.32
N ARG A 93 -5.47 -8.58 -5.03
CA ARG A 93 -6.58 -7.63 -4.87
C ARG A 93 -7.14 -7.84 -3.47
N ALA A 94 -7.21 -6.77 -2.69
CA ALA A 94 -7.93 -6.80 -1.42
C ALA A 94 -9.40 -7.10 -1.75
N ARG A 95 -9.91 -8.20 -1.21
CA ARG A 95 -11.33 -8.59 -1.27
C ARG A 95 -11.77 -8.75 0.18
N SER A 96 -12.87 -8.09 0.54
CA SER A 96 -13.54 -8.24 1.83
C SER A 96 -14.09 -9.65 2.05
#